data_AF-A0A955EIK4-F1
#
_entry.id   AF-A0A955EIK4-F1
#
_cell.length_a   1.000
_cell.length_b   1.000
_cell.length_c   1.000
_cell.angle_alpha   90.00
_cell.angle_beta   90.00
_cell.angle_gamma   90.00
#
_symmetry.space_group_name_H-M   'P 1'
#
loop_
_entity.id
_entity.type
_entity.pdbx_description
1 polymer ?
#
loop_
_entity_poly.entity_id
_entity_poly.type
_entity_poly.pdbx_seq_one_letter_code
_entity_poly.pdbx_strand_id
1 'polypeptide(L)' 'MAELVYHTAGESHGPSLVILVQGMPAGVDVDVDFINGELRRRQGGYGRGGRMKIETDTIEILSGVRKGRSIGSPITL' A
#
# COMPACT_ATOMS: atom_id res chain seq x y z
N MET A 1 16.47 -6.49 16.12
CA MET A 1 15.55 -5.61 15.37
C MET A 1 14.60 -6.50 14.61
N ALA A 2 13.31 -6.17 14.54
CA ALA A 2 12.39 -6.97 13.72
C ALA A 2 12.77 -6.82 12.24
N GLU A 3 12.76 -7.92 11.50
CA GLU A 3 12.97 -7.92 10.06
C GLU A 3 11.70 -7.42 9.36
N LEU A 4 11.86 -6.57 8.35
CA LEU A 4 10.75 -6.03 7.59
C LEU A 4 10.37 -7.00 6.47
N VAL A 5 9.21 -7.64 6.61
CA VAL A 5 8.73 -8.70 5.72
C VAL A 5 7.44 -8.26 5.03
N TYR A 6 7.32 -8.58 3.73
CA TYR A 6 6.18 -8.23 2.90
C TYR A 6 5.58 -9.48 2.26
N HIS A 7 4.27 -9.65 2.41
CA HIS A 7 3.50 -10.68 1.72
C HIS A 7 2.43 -10.01 0.86
N THR A 8 2.31 -10.39 -0.40
CA THR A 8 1.31 -9.85 -1.32
C THR A 8 0.35 -10.94 -1.77
N ALA A 9 -0.92 -10.58 -1.97
CA ALA A 9 -1.95 -11.47 -2.50
C ALA A 9 -2.91 -10.71 -3.43
N GLY A 10 -3.70 -11.46 -4.19
CA GLY A 10 -4.71 -10.93 -5.11
C GLY A 10 -4.37 -11.14 -6.59
N GLU A 11 -5.35 -10.81 -7.44
CA GLU A 11 -5.27 -10.93 -8.89
C GLU A 11 -5.65 -9.60 -9.54
N SER A 12 -5.05 -9.28 -10.69
CA SER A 12 -5.28 -8.01 -11.41
C SER A 12 -6.72 -7.79 -11.89
N HIS A 13 -7.52 -8.85 -12.00
CA HIS A 13 -8.96 -8.78 -12.34
C HIS A 13 -9.84 -9.13 -11.13
N GLY A 14 -9.24 -9.38 -9.97
CA GLY A 14 -9.94 -9.61 -8.73
C GLY A 14 -10.46 -8.32 -8.10
N PRO A 15 -11.19 -8.43 -6.97
CA PRO A 15 -11.78 -7.28 -6.30
C PRO A 15 -10.73 -6.35 -5.68
N SER A 16 -9.56 -6.88 -5.28
CA SER A 16 -8.48 -6.11 -4.70
C SER A 16 -7.13 -6.84 -4.79
N LEU A 17 -6.06 -6.08 -4.58
CA LEU A 17 -4.75 -6.58 -4.18
C LEU A 17 -4.57 -6.30 -2.70
N VAL A 18 -3.85 -7.16 -2.00
CA VAL A 18 -3.58 -7.02 -0.57
C VAL A 18 -2.09 -7.14 -0.31
N ILE A 19 -1.57 -6.33 0.60
CA ILE A 19 -0.22 -6.47 1.15
C ILE A 19 -0.27 -6.53 2.67
N LEU A 20 0.47 -7.49 3.24
CA LEU A 20 0.76 -7.58 4.66
C LEU A 20 2.22 -7.18 4.90
N VAL A 21 2.43 -6.16 5.72
CA VAL A 21 3.75 -5.67 6.12
C VAL A 21 3.98 -6.00 7.59
N GLN A 22 5.03 -6.74 7.90
CA GLN A 22 5.41 -7.15 9.25
C GLN A 22 6.77 -6.58 9.63
N GLY A 23 6.98 -6.35 10.93
CA GLY A 23 8.25 -5.83 11.45
C GLY A 23 8.38 -4.31 11.41
N MET A 24 7.31 -3.60 11.00
CA MET A 24 7.27 -2.14 11.05
C MET A 24 7.34 -1.64 12.50
N PRO A 25 8.29 -0.77 12.88
CA PRO A 25 8.32 -0.17 14.22
C PRO A 25 7.05 0.64 14.50
N ALA A 26 6.66 0.75 15.77
CA ALA A 26 5.58 1.65 16.17
C ALA A 26 6.02 3.13 16.08
N GLY A 27 5.07 4.02 15.81
CA GLY A 27 5.26 5.47 15.81
C GLY A 27 5.75 6.07 14.50
N VAL A 28 5.86 5.28 13.44
CA VAL A 28 6.20 5.79 12.10
C VAL A 28 4.94 6.38 11.47
N ASP A 29 5.06 7.57 10.89
CA ASP A 29 3.96 8.22 10.19
C ASP A 29 3.59 7.44 8.92
N VAL A 30 2.28 7.26 8.72
CA VAL A 30 1.68 6.58 7.57
C VAL A 30 0.71 7.57 6.91
N ASP A 31 1.15 8.11 5.78
CA ASP A 31 0.42 9.11 5.01
C ASP A 31 -0.26 8.44 3.80
N VAL A 32 -1.60 8.37 3.84
CA VAL A 32 -2.42 7.77 2.79
C VAL A 32 -2.35 8.57 1.50
N ASP A 33 -2.30 9.90 1.58
CA ASP A 33 -2.26 10.78 0.40
C ASP A 33 -0.93 10.66 -0.31
N PHE A 34 0.16 10.55 0.46
CA PHE A 34 1.48 10.23 -0.08
C PHE A 34 1.47 8.90 -0.83
N ILE A 35 0.95 7.83 -0.21
CA ILE A 35 0.92 6.49 -0.84
C ILE A 35 0.06 6.49 -2.11
N ASN A 36 -1.12 7.13 -2.09
CA ASN A 36 -1.97 7.28 -3.27
C ASN A 36 -1.32 8.17 -4.35
N GLY A 37 -0.48 9.14 -3.97
CA GLY A 37 0.37 9.89 -4.88
C GLY A 37 1.38 8.99 -5.60
N GLU A 38 2.04 8.10 -4.87
CA GLU A 38 3.00 7.13 -5.44
C GLU A 38 2.33 6.10 -6.35
N LEU A 39 1.12 5.64 -6.01
CA LEU A 39 0.31 4.78 -6.91
C LEU A 39 0.01 5.48 -8.24
N ARG A 40 -0.46 6.73 -8.20
CA ARG A 40 -0.69 7.53 -9.40
C ARG A 40 0.59 7.76 -10.20
N ARG A 41 1.71 8.04 -9.53
CA ARG A 41 3.01 8.21 -10.20
C ARG A 41 3.42 6.93 -10.95
N ARG A 42 3.15 5.75 -10.38
CA ARG A 42 3.46 4.45 -11.01
C ARG A 42 2.66 4.20 -12.29
N GLN A 43 1.42 4.67 -12.36
CA GLN A 43 0.55 4.56 -13.54
C GLN A 43 1.07 5.38 -14.73
N GLY A 44 1.78 6.49 -14.46
CA GLY A 44 2.31 7.41 -15.48
C GLY A 44 3.68 7.07 -16.08
N GLY A 45 4.26 5.91 -15.77
CA GLY A 45 5.61 5.53 -16.23
C GLY A 45 5.73 5.28 -17.74
N TYR A 46 6.96 5.30 -18.27
CA TYR A 46 7.24 4.95 -19.67
C TYR A 46 6.86 3.49 -19.97
N GLY A 47 6.28 3.23 -21.14
CA GLY A 47 5.88 1.88 -21.57
C GLY A 47 4.56 1.37 -20.96
N ARG A 48 3.79 2.21 -20.26
CA ARG A 48 2.47 1.84 -19.74
C ARG A 48 1.38 1.93 -20.81
N GLY A 49 0.50 0.93 -20.85
CA GLY A 49 -0.61 0.84 -21.81
C GLY A 49 -1.76 1.78 -21.48
N GLY A 50 -2.70 1.95 -22.42
CA GLY A 50 -3.83 2.89 -22.29
C GLY A 50 -4.72 2.66 -21.06
N ARG A 51 -4.80 1.42 -20.54
CA ARG A 51 -5.57 1.06 -19.35
C ARG A 51 -5.12 1.79 -18.08
N MET A 52 -3.83 2.07 -17.92
CA MET A 52 -3.34 2.78 -16.74
C MET A 52 -3.80 4.24 -16.66
N LYS A 53 -4.28 4.83 -17.78
CA LYS A 53 -4.85 6.19 -17.77
C LYS A 53 -6.22 6.27 -17.11
N ILE A 54 -6.90 5.13 -16.93
CA ILE A 54 -8.24 5.05 -16.34
C ILE A 54 -8.26 4.31 -15.01
N GLU A 55 -7.12 3.78 -14.55
CA GLU A 55 -7.01 3.16 -13.23
C GLU A 55 -6.99 4.24 -12.15
N THR A 56 -7.81 4.07 -11.13
CA THR A 56 -7.96 5.01 -10.00
C THR A 56 -7.70 4.30 -8.69
N ASP A 57 -6.66 3.46 -8.66
CA ASP A 57 -6.32 2.65 -7.49
C ASP A 57 -6.06 3.54 -6.29
N THR A 58 -6.66 3.17 -5.16
CA THR A 58 -6.45 3.81 -3.86
C THR A 58 -6.18 2.75 -2.82
N ILE A 59 -5.33 3.06 -1.85
CA ILE A 59 -5.12 2.17 -0.70
C ILE A 59 -6.26 2.28 0.31
N GLU A 60 -6.49 1.20 1.03
CA GLU A 60 -7.31 1.15 2.23
C GLU A 60 -6.49 0.54 3.36
N ILE A 61 -6.37 1.21 4.51
CA ILE A 61 -5.65 0.64 5.65
C ILE A 61 -6.59 -0.21 6.48
N LEU A 62 -6.36 -1.52 6.49
CA LEU A 62 -7.20 -2.49 7.21
C LEU A 62 -6.67 -2.79 8.62
N SER A 63 -5.37 -2.63 8.86
CA SER A 63 -4.76 -2.94 10.17
C SER A 63 -3.44 -2.19 10.42
N GLY A 64 -2.92 -2.26 11.65
CA GLY A 64 -1.56 -1.84 11.98
C GLY A 64 -1.30 -0.34 12.06
N VAL A 65 -2.29 0.49 11.77
CA VAL A 65 -2.19 1.96 11.82
C VAL A 65 -3.31 2.53 12.68
N ARG A 66 -2.96 3.50 13.52
CA ARG A 66 -3.92 4.26 14.32
C ARG A 66 -3.50 5.73 14.35
N LYS A 67 -4.44 6.62 14.05
CA LYS A 67 -4.20 8.08 13.98
C LYS A 67 -3.01 8.45 13.08
N GLY A 68 -2.92 7.81 11.90
CA GLY A 68 -1.86 8.06 10.92
C GLY A 68 -0.48 7.55 11.34
N ARG A 69 -0.38 6.67 12.34
CA ARG A 69 0.91 6.09 12.77
C ARG A 69 0.84 4.58 12.89
N SER A 70 1.94 3.91 12.53
CA SER A 70 2.12 2.48 12.79
C SER A 70 2.07 2.19 14.29
N ILE A 71 1.49 1.05 14.67
CA ILE A 71 1.39 0.64 16.09
C ILE A 71 2.29 -0.55 16.45
N GLY A 72 3.14 -0.99 15.52
CA GLY A 72 4.06 -2.12 15.72
C GLY A 72 3.46 -3.50 15.43
N SER A 73 2.13 -3.60 15.28
CA SER A 73 1.48 -4.79 14.74
C SER A 73 1.59 -4.82 13.20
N PRO A 74 1.34 -5.98 12.55
CA PRO A 74 1.28 -6.04 11.10
C PRO A 74 0.33 -5.00 10.51
N ILE A 75 0.71 -4.43 9.37
CA ILE A 75 -0.07 -3.48 8.59
C ILE A 75 -0.63 -4.21 7.38
N THR A 76 -1.92 -4.08 7.14
CA THR A 76 -2.59 -4.61 5.95
C THR A 76 -3.13 -3.46 5.12
N LEU A 77 -2.78 -3.44 3.83
CA LEU A 77 -3.20 -2.47 2.83
C LEU A 77 -3.78 -3.16 1.59
#